data_AF-A0A921AUA1-F1
#
_entry.id   AF-A0A921AUA1-F1
#
_cell.length_a   1.000
_cell.length_b   1.000
_cell.length_c   1.000
_cell.angle_alpha   90.00
_cell.angle_beta   90.00
_cell.angle_gamma   90.00
#
_symmetry.space_group_name_H-M   'P 1'
#
loop_
_entity.id
_entity.type
_entity.pdbx_description
1 polymer ?
#
loop_
_entity_poly.entity_id
_entity_poly.type
_entity_poly.pdbx_seq_one_letter_code
_entity_poly.pdbx_strand_id
1 'polypeptide(L)' 'MSPFILRGFLIGSSVGIFAVLFGFVNTAEGIVFGSTMGLLAGLTSAKLYEKRMRDKKKD' A
#
# COMPACT_ATOMS: atom_id res chain seq x y z
N MET A 1 2.92 -14.70 1.31
CA MET A 1 2.52 -13.28 1.37
C MET A 1 2.59 -12.72 -0.04
N SER A 2 1.53 -12.11 -0.58
CA SER A 2 1.54 -11.71 -2.00
C SER A 2 2.54 -10.56 -2.22
N PRO A 3 3.36 -10.58 -3.30
CA PRO A 3 4.35 -9.54 -3.57
C PRO A 3 3.74 -8.14 -3.71
N PHE A 4 2.44 -8.05 -4.02
CA PHE A 4 1.69 -6.81 -4.10
C PHE A 4 1.40 -6.18 -2.73
N ILE A 5 1.08 -7.00 -1.72
CA ILE A 5 0.87 -6.52 -0.35
C ILE A 5 2.19 -5.99 0.23
N LEU A 6 3.29 -6.72 0.00
CA LEU A 6 4.61 -6.31 0.47
C LEU A 6 5.06 -4.99 -0.19
N ARG A 7 4.82 -4.83 -1.50
CA ARG A 7 5.09 -3.57 -2.21
C ARG A 7 4.22 -2.42 -1.74
N GLY A 8 2.91 -2.63 -1.59
CA GLY A 8 2.00 -1.60 -1.10
C GLY A 8 2.35 -1.15 0.32
N PHE A 9 2.70 -2.10 1.19
CA PHE A 9 3.19 -1.80 2.54
C PHE A 9 4.49 -0.99 2.51
N LEU A 10 5.52 -1.45 1.76
CA LEU A 10 6.78 -0.72 1.66
C LEU A 10 6.57 0.70 1.12
N ILE A 11 5.75 0.87 0.09
CA ILE A 11 5.49 2.18 -0.52
C ILE A 11 4.71 3.08 0.44
N GLY A 12 3.64 2.60 1.06
CA GLY A 12 2.86 3.44 1.97
C GLY A 12 3.59 3.75 3.28
N SER A 13 4.33 2.80 3.85
CA SER A 13 5.15 3.07 5.03
C SER A 13 6.27 4.07 4.72
N SER A 14 6.93 3.97 3.55
CA SER A 14 7.94 4.97 3.15
C SER A 14 7.33 6.35 2.90
N VAL A 15 6.19 6.44 2.20
CA VAL A 15 5.47 7.72 2.02
C VAL A 15 5.03 8.32 3.36
N GLY A 16 4.55 7.50 4.30
CA GLY A 16 4.22 7.94 5.66
C GLY A 16 5.42 8.50 6.42
N ILE A 17 6.56 7.82 6.34
CA ILE A 17 7.82 8.28 6.96
C ILE A 17 8.28 9.61 6.34
N PHE A 18 8.17 9.77 5.01
CA PHE A 18 8.46 11.04 4.35
C PHE A 18 7.51 12.17 4.78
N ALA A 19 6.21 11.90 4.89
CA ALA A 19 5.23 12.88 5.34
C ALA A 19 5.50 13.38 6.77
N VAL A 20 6.00 12.49 7.64
CA VAL A 20 6.50 12.83 8.98
C VAL A 20 7.78 13.67 8.91
N LEU A 21 8.78 13.25 8.13
CA LEU A 21 10.07 13.94 8.02
C LEU A 21 9.95 15.37 7.48
N PHE A 22 9.01 15.60 6.56
CA PHE A 22 8.73 16.93 6.03
C PHE A 22 7.81 17.78 6.93
N GLY A 23 7.38 17.26 8.08
CA GLY A 23 6.59 18.00 9.07
C GLY A 23 5.14 18.26 8.67
N PHE A 24 4.61 17.55 7.65
CA PHE A 24 3.21 17.69 7.23
C PHE A 24 2.23 17.05 8.21
N VAL A 25 2.68 16.06 9.00
CA VAL A 25 1.87 15.29 9.94
C VAL A 25 2.68 14.87 11.15
N ASN A 26 2.02 14.72 12.30
CA ASN A 26 2.64 14.27 13.53
C ASN A 26 3.23 12.85 13.38
N THR A 27 4.38 12.56 13.99
CA THR A 27 5.14 11.31 13.77
C THR A 27 4.30 10.05 13.95
N ALA A 28 3.50 10.00 15.02
CA ALA A 28 2.63 8.87 15.29
C ALA A 28 1.51 8.73 14.24
N GLU A 29 0.90 9.84 13.83
CA GLU A 29 -0.17 9.85 12.83
C GLU A 29 0.37 9.47 11.45
N GLY A 30 1.49 10.04 11.01
CA GLY A 30 2.02 9.77 9.67
C GLY A 30 2.51 8.33 9.49
N ILE A 31 3.06 7.70 10.53
CA ILE A 31 3.43 6.28 10.48
C ILE A 31 2.17 5.39 10.42
N VAL A 32 1.17 5.66 11.25
CA VAL A 32 -0.07 4.88 11.28
C VAL A 32 -0.88 5.07 9.99
N PHE A 33 -1.07 6.31 9.53
CA PHE A 33 -1.75 6.61 8.28
C PHE A 33 -1.01 6.04 7.08
N GLY A 34 0.30 6.26 6.97
CA GLY A 34 1.09 5.77 5.85
C GLY A 34 1.09 4.24 5.77
N SER A 35 1.25 3.57 6.90
CA SER A 35 1.21 2.10 6.94
C SER A 35 -0.18 1.55 6.63
N THR A 36 -1.24 2.15 7.17
CA THR A 36 -2.63 1.69 6.95
C THR A 36 -3.08 1.93 5.50
N MET A 37 -2.82 3.13 4.95
CA MET A 37 -3.10 3.43 3.55
C MET A 37 -2.22 2.60 2.59
N GLY A 38 -0.97 2.35 2.94
CA GLY A 38 -0.07 1.47 2.19
C GLY A 38 -0.58 0.04 2.08
N LEU A 39 -1.05 -0.52 3.20
CA LEU A 39 -1.66 -1.84 3.21
C LEU A 39 -2.94 -1.89 2.39
N LEU A 40 -3.82 -0.89 2.53
CA LEU A 40 -5.05 -0.78 1.73
C LEU A 40 -4.77 -0.67 0.23
N ALA A 41 -3.78 0.15 -0.17
CA ALA A 41 -3.37 0.28 -1.56
C ALA A 41 -2.74 -1.01 -2.10
N GLY A 42 -1.93 -1.71 -1.29
CA GLY A 42 -1.35 -3.01 -1.61
C GLY A 42 -2.39 -4.11 -1.79
N LEU A 43 -3.38 -4.17 -0.89
CA LEU A 43 -4.51 -5.10 -0.97
C LEU A 43 -5.40 -4.81 -2.16
N THR A 44 -5.71 -3.54 -2.42
CA THR A 44 -6.51 -3.12 -3.58
C THR A 44 -5.80 -3.49 -4.89
N SER A 45 -4.49 -3.24 -4.97
CA SER A 45 -3.67 -3.61 -6.13
C SER A 45 -3.57 -5.13 -6.32
N ALA A 46 -3.45 -5.89 -5.23
CA ALA A 46 -3.44 -7.34 -5.27
C ALA A 46 -4.78 -7.90 -5.78
N LYS A 47 -5.90 -7.36 -5.29
CA LYS A 47 -7.25 -7.76 -5.69
C LYS A 47 -7.53 -7.39 -7.16
N LEU A 48 -7.04 -6.24 -7.61
CA LEU A 48 -7.14 -5.84 -9.02
C LEU A 48 -6.30 -6.73 -9.93
N TYR A 49 -5.10 -7.11 -9.50
CA TYR A 49 -4.23 -8.04 -10.22
C TYR A 49 -4.87 -9.44 -10.31
N GLU A 50 -5.41 -9.96 -9.22
CA GLU A 50 -6.12 -11.24 -9.18
C GLU A 50 -7.33 -11.23 -10.13
N LYS A 51 -8.11 -10.13 -10.12
CA LYS A 51 -9.23 -9.94 -11.05
C LYS A 51 -8.78 -9.96 -12.52
N ARG A 52 -7.68 -9.26 -12.85
CA ARG A 52 -7.10 -9.26 -14.22
C ARG A 52 -6.59 -10.64 -14.65
N MET A 53 -5.98 -11.39 -13.74
CA MET A 53 -5.52 -12.75 -14.04
C MET A 53 -6.67 -13.75 -14.19
N ARG A 54 -7.77 -13.56 -13.46
CA ARG A 54 -8.99 -14.38 -13.62
C ARG A 54 -9.69 -14.12 -14.95
N ASP A 55 -9.73 -12.87 -15.40
CA ASP A 55 -10.29 -12.50 -16.71
C ASP A 55 -9.48 -13.12 -17.85
N LYS A 56 -8.15 -13.02 -17.80
CA LYS A 56 -7.22 -13.63 -18.78
C LYS A 56 -7.28 -15.16 -18.88
N LYS A 57 -7.83 -15.85 -17.87
CA LYS A 57 -7.96 -17.31 -17.86
C LYS A 57 -9.31 -17.78 -18.41
N LYS A 58 -10.20 -16.84 -18.73
CA LYS A 58 -11.56 -17.10 -19.19
C LYS A 58 -11.73 -16.92 -20.70
N ASP A 59 -10.73 -16.32 -21.36
CA ASP A 59 -10.42 -16.43 -22.80
C ASP A 59 -9.56 -17.66 -23.07
#